data_AF-A0AA90GFR4-F1
#
_entry.id   AF-A0AA90GFR4-F1
#
_cell.length_a   1.000
_cell.length_b   1.000
_cell.length_c   1.000
_cell.angle_alpha   90.00
_cell.angle_beta   90.00
_cell.angle_gamma   90.00
#
_symmetry.space_group_name_H-M   'P 1'
#
loop_
_entity.id
_entity.type
_entity.pdbx_description
1 polymer ?
#
loop_
_entity_poly.entity_id
_entity_poly.type
_entity_poly.pdbx_seq_one_letter_code
_entity_poly.pdbx_strand_id
1 'polypeptide(L)'
;MQNPQNLIWIDLEMTGLDPDSDVIIEMATIVTDSELNTLAEGPVIAIHHSDEVLARMDEWNTRTHGASGLTQRVRESKVSMAEAEAQTIAFLEQWVPKGKSPICGNSICQDRRFLYRHMRNLENYFHYRNLDVSTLKELAARWAPDVRDSFKKGNTHLALDDIRESIAELRHYREHFIKL
;
A
#
# COMPACT_ATOMS: atom_id res chain seq x y z
N MET A 1 4.92 16.84 15.00
CA MET A 1 4.31 16.35 16.26
C MET A 1 3.30 15.30 15.86
N GLN A 2 3.27 14.14 16.52
CA GLN A 2 2.34 13.06 16.16
C GLN A 2 0.88 13.53 16.29
N ASN A 3 -0.02 13.04 15.43
CA ASN A 3 -1.46 13.27 15.55
C ASN A 3 -2.22 11.92 15.44
N PRO A 4 -3.07 11.55 16.43
CA PRO A 4 -3.83 10.31 16.40
C PRO A 4 -4.88 10.22 15.29
N GLN A 5 -5.24 11.33 14.66
CA GLN A 5 -6.20 11.38 13.55
C GLN A 5 -5.56 11.25 12.17
N ASN A 6 -4.23 11.23 12.09
CA ASN A 6 -3.52 10.99 10.83
C ASN A 6 -3.76 9.56 10.34
N LEU A 7 -3.73 9.39 9.02
CA LEU A 7 -3.95 8.12 8.35
C LEU A 7 -2.64 7.63 7.71
N ILE A 8 -2.38 6.35 7.86
CA ILE A 8 -1.24 5.64 7.26
C ILE A 8 -1.75 4.85 6.06
N TRP A 9 -1.23 5.23 4.90
CA TRP A 9 -1.47 4.58 3.62
C TRP A 9 -0.26 3.74 3.25
N ILE A 10 -0.51 2.55 2.73
CA ILE A 10 0.52 1.59 2.35
C ILE A 10 0.05 0.79 1.14
N ASP A 11 1.01 0.41 0.32
CA ASP A 11 0.84 -0.48 -0.82
C ASP A 11 2.10 -1.33 -0.93
N LEU A 12 1.90 -2.61 -1.27
CA LEU A 12 2.95 -3.60 -1.42
C LEU A 12 2.91 -4.17 -2.84
N GLU A 13 4.10 -4.40 -3.40
CA GLU A 13 4.24 -5.30 -4.53
C GLU A 13 4.78 -6.64 -4.03
N MET A 14 4.25 -7.74 -4.60
CA MET A 14 4.56 -9.10 -4.20
C MET A 14 4.94 -9.97 -5.40
N THR A 15 5.55 -11.13 -5.12
CA THR A 15 5.78 -12.16 -6.15
C THR A 15 4.50 -12.85 -6.63
N GLY A 16 3.40 -12.68 -5.89
CA GLY A 16 2.11 -13.31 -6.14
C GLY A 16 1.08 -12.99 -5.04
N LEU A 17 0.02 -13.79 -4.96
CA LEU A 17 -1.16 -13.50 -4.12
C LEU A 17 -1.27 -14.39 -2.86
N ASP A 18 -0.40 -15.38 -2.69
CA ASP A 18 -0.45 -16.32 -1.58
C ASP A 18 0.65 -16.02 -0.55
N PRO A 19 0.33 -15.43 0.62
CA PRO A 19 1.32 -15.08 1.63
C PRO A 19 2.12 -16.28 2.19
N ASP A 20 1.63 -17.51 2.03
CA ASP A 20 2.35 -18.70 2.50
C ASP A 20 3.51 -19.10 1.57
N SER A 21 3.46 -18.72 0.30
CA SER A 21 4.46 -19.08 -0.72
C SER A 21 5.14 -17.87 -1.39
N ASP A 22 4.46 -16.74 -1.43
CA ASP A 22 4.92 -15.46 -1.99
C ASP A 22 5.52 -14.51 -0.94
N VAL A 23 6.30 -13.56 -1.42
CA VAL A 23 7.01 -12.57 -0.60
C VAL A 23 6.80 -11.14 -1.09
N ILE A 24 6.97 -10.18 -0.17
CA ILE A 24 6.96 -8.74 -0.46
C ILE A 24 8.26 -8.37 -1.18
N ILE A 25 8.15 -7.67 -2.31
CA ILE A 25 9.28 -7.23 -3.14
C ILE A 25 9.40 -5.69 -3.23
N GLU A 26 8.31 -4.95 -2.99
CA GLU A 26 8.33 -3.50 -2.80
C GLU A 26 7.36 -3.09 -1.70
N MET A 27 7.67 -1.99 -1.02
CA MET A 27 6.70 -1.28 -0.19
C MET A 27 6.89 0.23 -0.25
N ALA A 28 5.78 0.96 -0.16
CA ALA A 28 5.77 2.41 0.03
C ALA A 28 4.74 2.79 1.09
N THR A 29 4.93 3.96 1.71
CA THR A 29 3.95 4.50 2.66
C THR A 29 3.73 6.00 2.46
N ILE A 30 2.52 6.48 2.72
CA ILE A 30 2.19 7.91 2.79
C ILE A 30 1.41 8.17 4.08
N VAL A 31 1.67 9.32 4.71
CA VAL A 31 0.84 9.81 5.80
C VAL A 31 -0.01 10.98 5.32
N THR A 32 -1.32 10.91 5.58
CA THR A 32 -2.24 12.04 5.39
C THR A 32 -2.80 12.51 6.74
N ASP A 33 -3.33 13.73 6.77
CA ASP A 33 -4.27 14.10 7.82
C ASP A 33 -5.64 13.44 7.59
N SER A 34 -6.60 13.72 8.49
CA SER A 34 -7.97 13.20 8.39
C SER A 34 -8.77 13.76 7.21
N GLU A 35 -8.31 14.85 6.59
CA GLU A 35 -8.93 15.46 5.42
C GLU A 35 -8.30 15.00 4.10
N LEU A 36 -7.42 13.99 4.18
CA LEU A 36 -6.70 13.38 3.08
C LEU A 36 -5.60 14.28 2.51
N ASN A 37 -5.17 15.35 3.19
CA ASN A 37 -4.01 16.14 2.77
C ASN A 37 -2.73 15.37 3.05
N THR A 38 -1.86 15.21 2.05
CA THR A 38 -0.58 14.55 2.21
C THR A 38 0.32 15.35 3.13
N LEU A 39 0.76 14.73 4.23
CA LEU A 39 1.67 15.34 5.20
C LEU A 39 3.12 14.95 4.91
N ALA A 40 3.35 13.69 4.55
CA ALA A 40 4.66 13.19 4.19
C ALA A 40 4.58 11.89 3.39
N GLU A 41 5.58 11.67 2.56
CA GLU A 41 5.83 10.41 1.87
C GLU A 41 6.98 9.69 2.58
N GLY A 42 6.79 8.40 2.84
CA GLY A 42 7.77 7.54 3.46
C GLY A 42 8.81 7.03 2.45
N PRO A 43 9.74 6.17 2.90
CA PRO A 43 10.68 5.53 1.99
C PRO A 43 9.96 4.61 1.00
N VAL A 44 10.41 4.60 -0.25
CA VAL A 44 10.04 3.59 -1.26
C VAL A 44 11.14 2.54 -1.29
N ILE A 45 10.82 1.33 -0.86
CA ILE A 45 11.82 0.30 -0.57
C ILE A 45 11.57 -0.91 -1.48
N ALA A 46 12.49 -1.15 -2.41
CA ALA A 46 12.59 -2.46 -3.05
C ALA A 46 13.33 -3.40 -2.09
N ILE A 47 12.74 -4.56 -1.80
CA ILE A 47 13.29 -5.53 -0.85
C ILE A 47 14.11 -6.56 -1.61
N HIS A 48 15.34 -6.79 -1.18
CA HIS A 48 16.24 -7.73 -1.85
C HIS A 48 15.72 -9.17 -1.77
N HIS A 49 15.75 -9.87 -2.91
CA HIS A 49 15.50 -11.31 -3.02
C HIS A 49 16.42 -11.94 -4.07
N SER A 50 16.68 -13.24 -3.92
CA SER A 50 17.49 -14.00 -4.88
C SER A 50 16.76 -14.22 -6.20
N ASP A 51 17.51 -14.53 -7.27
CA ASP A 51 16.93 -14.89 -8.56
C ASP A 51 16.04 -16.14 -8.48
N GLU A 52 16.33 -17.07 -7.56
CA GLU A 52 15.49 -18.24 -7.31
C GLU A 52 14.10 -17.85 -6.79
N VAL A 53 14.02 -16.83 -5.95
CA VAL A 53 12.73 -16.31 -5.45
C VAL A 53 11.98 -15.65 -6.60
N LEU A 54 12.64 -14.79 -7.37
CA LEU A 54 12.03 -14.07 -8.49
C LEU A 54 11.58 -15.01 -9.62
N ALA A 55 12.31 -16.10 -9.86
CA ALA A 55 11.96 -17.08 -10.89
C ALA A 55 10.68 -17.89 -10.58
N ARG A 56 10.15 -17.80 -9.35
CA ARG A 56 8.89 -18.45 -8.96
C ARG A 56 7.64 -17.62 -9.27
N MET A 57 7.81 -16.36 -9.67
CA MET A 57 6.71 -15.51 -10.09
C MET A 57 5.98 -16.11 -11.29
N ASP A 58 4.66 -15.94 -11.35
CA ASP A 58 3.90 -16.30 -12.55
C ASP A 58 4.22 -15.35 -13.73
N GLU A 59 3.61 -15.64 -14.89
CA GLU A 59 3.83 -14.87 -16.11
C GLU A 59 3.38 -13.40 -15.95
N TRP A 60 2.29 -13.17 -15.22
CA TRP A 60 1.74 -11.84 -15.03
C TRP A 60 2.68 -10.98 -14.18
N ASN A 61 3.11 -11.48 -13.02
CA ASN A 61 4.04 -10.81 -12.12
C ASN A 61 5.40 -10.57 -12.80
N THR A 62 5.92 -11.57 -13.51
CA THR A 62 7.18 -11.43 -14.25
C THR A 62 7.11 -10.31 -15.29
N ARG A 63 6.02 -10.23 -16.05
CA ARG A 63 5.84 -9.17 -17.05
C ARG A 63 5.63 -7.80 -16.41
N THR A 64 4.77 -7.70 -15.41
CA THR A 64 4.42 -6.43 -14.75
C THR A 64 5.65 -5.83 -14.05
N HIS A 65 6.32 -6.60 -13.20
CA HIS A 65 7.49 -6.14 -12.44
C HIS A 65 8.72 -5.96 -13.30
N GLY A 66 8.82 -6.70 -14.40
CA GLY A 66 9.85 -6.50 -15.42
C GLY A 66 9.66 -5.18 -16.17
N ALA A 67 8.43 -4.87 -16.59
CA ALA A 67 8.10 -3.64 -17.32
C ALA A 67 8.25 -2.37 -16.47
N SER A 68 7.95 -2.44 -15.17
CA SER A 68 8.15 -1.33 -14.23
C SER A 68 9.62 -1.14 -13.81
N GLY A 69 10.49 -2.10 -14.12
CA GLY A 69 11.89 -2.13 -13.67
C GLY A 69 12.05 -2.57 -12.21
N LEU A 70 10.98 -2.94 -11.52
CA LEU A 70 11.00 -3.37 -10.13
C LEU A 70 11.86 -4.63 -9.94
N THR A 71 11.78 -5.61 -10.84
CA THR A 71 12.60 -6.82 -10.73
C THR A 71 14.10 -6.51 -10.69
N GLN A 72 14.55 -5.51 -11.45
CA GLN A 72 15.95 -5.09 -11.42
C GLN A 72 16.30 -4.37 -10.11
N ARG A 73 15.42 -3.48 -9.63
CA ARG A 73 15.59 -2.81 -8.33
C ARG A 73 15.66 -3.79 -7.16
N VAL A 74 14.89 -4.88 -7.21
CA VAL A 74 14.93 -5.97 -6.22
C VAL A 74 16.30 -6.66 -6.22
N ARG A 75 16.85 -7.00 -7.39
CA ARG A 75 18.19 -7.61 -7.50
C ARG A 75 19.28 -6.70 -6.96
N GLU A 76 19.20 -5.41 -7.29
CA GLU A 76 20.21 -4.41 -6.91
C GLU A 76 20.07 -3.94 -5.45
N SER A 77 18.89 -4.13 -4.86
CA SER A 77 18.63 -3.76 -3.48
C SER A 77 19.55 -4.50 -2.53
N LYS A 78 19.89 -3.83 -1.43
CA LYS A 78 20.62 -4.40 -0.29
C LYS A 78 19.78 -4.39 0.98
N VAL A 79 18.50 -4.01 0.86
CA VAL A 79 17.59 -3.86 2.00
C VAL A 79 16.89 -5.18 2.23
N SER A 80 17.12 -5.77 3.40
CA SER A 80 16.39 -6.93 3.88
C SER A 80 14.97 -6.56 4.30
N MET A 81 14.10 -7.55 4.40
CA MET A 81 12.72 -7.37 4.86
C MET A 81 12.64 -6.76 6.26
N ALA A 82 13.54 -7.16 7.17
CA ALA A 82 13.60 -6.61 8.53
C ALA A 82 14.04 -5.13 8.54
N GLU A 83 14.99 -4.76 7.66
CA GLU A 83 15.41 -3.36 7.52
C GLU A 83 14.32 -2.50 6.89
N ALA A 84 13.56 -3.04 5.92
CA ALA A 84 12.42 -2.37 5.32
C ALA A 84 11.31 -2.12 6.37
N GLU A 85 11.02 -3.13 7.20
CA GLU A 85 10.07 -3.01 8.31
C GLU A 85 10.51 -1.91 9.30
N ALA A 86 11.77 -1.94 9.74
CA ALA A 86 12.30 -0.98 10.71
C ALA A 86 12.32 0.46 10.18
N GLN A 87 12.74 0.66 8.93
CA GLN A 87 12.75 1.98 8.28
C GLN A 87 11.33 2.55 8.17
N THR A 88 10.37 1.71 7.79
CA THR A 88 8.97 2.12 7.69
C THR A 88 8.41 2.51 9.05
N ILE A 89 8.63 1.71 10.09
CA ILE A 89 8.16 2.05 11.45
C ILE A 89 8.79 3.35 11.93
N ALA A 90 10.11 3.54 11.74
CA ALA A 90 10.81 4.77 12.15
C ALA A 90 10.28 6.03 11.44
N PHE A 91 9.84 5.90 10.20
CA PHE A 91 9.11 6.97 9.51
C PHE A 91 7.75 7.24 10.17
N LEU A 92 6.92 6.20 10.37
CA LEU A 92 5.56 6.33 10.89
C LEU A 92 5.51 6.91 12.32
N GLU A 93 6.50 6.57 13.16
CA GLU A 93 6.65 7.08 14.53
C GLU A 93 6.83 8.60 14.61
N GLN A 94 7.16 9.27 13.52
CA GLN A 94 7.24 10.73 13.53
C GLN A 94 5.85 11.39 13.41
N TRP A 95 4.85 10.65 12.92
CA TRP A 95 3.58 11.21 12.45
C TRP A 95 2.34 10.69 13.16
N VAL A 96 2.30 9.42 13.53
CA VAL A 96 1.10 8.77 14.04
C VAL A 96 1.46 7.94 15.27
N PRO A 97 0.74 8.03 16.40
CA PRO A 97 0.97 7.11 17.51
C PRO A 97 0.56 5.67 17.14
N LYS A 98 1.31 4.68 17.66
CA LYS A 98 1.00 3.26 17.49
C LYS A 98 -0.45 2.92 17.85
N GLY A 99 -1.08 2.08 17.02
CA GLY A 99 -2.44 1.56 17.23
C GLY A 99 -3.56 2.57 16.98
N LYS A 100 -3.27 3.72 16.35
CA LYS A 100 -4.27 4.76 16.07
C LYS A 100 -4.84 4.69 14.66
N SER A 101 -3.99 4.78 13.63
CA SER A 101 -4.46 4.71 12.25
C SER A 101 -4.90 3.29 11.87
N PRO A 102 -6.05 3.09 11.21
CA PRO A 102 -6.27 1.87 10.43
C PRO A 102 -5.21 1.76 9.32
N ILE A 103 -5.08 0.57 8.73
CA ILE A 103 -4.32 0.43 7.48
C ILE A 103 -5.18 0.94 6.32
N CYS A 104 -4.64 1.82 5.49
CA CYS A 104 -5.38 2.50 4.41
C CYS A 104 -4.81 2.12 3.04
N GLY A 105 -5.69 1.90 2.06
CA GLY A 105 -5.34 1.62 0.66
C GLY A 105 -6.49 0.97 -0.11
N ASN A 106 -6.21 0.45 -1.30
CA ASN A 106 -7.18 -0.30 -2.11
C ASN A 106 -7.00 -1.80 -1.91
N SER A 107 -8.08 -2.53 -1.64
CA SER A 107 -8.01 -3.99 -1.42
C SER A 107 -7.03 -4.37 -0.31
N ILE A 108 -6.83 -3.45 0.64
CA ILE A 108 -5.72 -3.37 1.60
C ILE A 108 -5.63 -4.58 2.54
N CYS A 109 -6.70 -5.37 2.61
CA CYS A 109 -6.68 -6.65 3.32
C CYS A 109 -5.62 -7.59 2.75
N GLN A 110 -5.39 -7.56 1.44
CA GLN A 110 -4.39 -8.41 0.77
C GLN A 110 -2.97 -8.07 1.27
N ASP A 111 -2.59 -6.80 1.26
CA ASP A 111 -1.33 -6.30 1.82
C ASP A 111 -1.20 -6.65 3.29
N ARG A 112 -2.28 -6.46 4.06
CA ARG A 112 -2.29 -6.78 5.49
C ARG A 112 -1.99 -8.26 5.76
N ARG A 113 -2.42 -9.18 4.88
CA ARG A 113 -2.08 -10.61 5.02
C ARG A 113 -0.57 -10.84 4.88
N PHE A 114 0.10 -10.15 3.95
CA PHE A 114 1.55 -10.21 3.81
C PHE A 114 2.26 -9.59 5.01
N LEU A 115 1.81 -8.42 5.50
CA LEU A 115 2.38 -7.81 6.70
C LEU A 115 2.24 -8.72 7.92
N TYR A 116 1.07 -9.33 8.12
CA TYR A 116 0.85 -10.25 9.24
C TYR A 116 1.83 -11.42 9.25
N ARG A 117 2.19 -11.93 8.07
CA ARG A 117 3.09 -13.07 7.88
C ARG A 117 4.56 -12.67 7.95
N HIS A 118 4.92 -11.56 7.33
CA HIS A 118 6.30 -11.22 6.98
C HIS A 118 6.85 -10.00 7.73
N MET A 119 5.99 -9.08 8.18
CA MET A 119 6.35 -7.83 8.86
C MET A 119 5.42 -7.57 10.06
N ARG A 120 5.51 -8.45 11.07
CA ARG A 120 4.55 -8.46 12.18
C ARG A 120 4.67 -7.25 13.10
N ASN A 121 5.83 -6.63 13.25
CA ASN A 121 5.96 -5.42 14.05
C ASN A 121 5.25 -4.24 13.39
N LEU A 122 5.36 -4.15 12.06
CA LEU A 122 4.65 -3.14 11.28
C LEU A 122 3.14 -3.41 11.28
N GLU A 123 2.69 -4.65 11.12
CA GLU A 123 1.25 -4.98 11.25
C GLU A 123 0.70 -4.56 12.62
N ASN A 124 1.42 -4.88 13.70
CA ASN A 124 1.06 -4.49 15.07
C ASN A 124 1.14 -2.97 15.31
N TYR A 125 1.68 -2.19 14.37
CA TYR A 125 1.71 -0.73 14.45
C TYR A 125 0.35 -0.11 14.14
N PHE A 126 -0.40 -0.72 13.24
CA PHE A 126 -1.72 -0.25 12.83
C PHE A 126 -2.79 -0.58 13.87
N HIS A 127 -3.92 0.13 13.78
CA HIS A 127 -5.17 -0.29 14.41
C HIS A 127 -5.73 -1.54 13.71
N TYR A 128 -6.59 -2.31 14.38
CA TYR A 128 -7.15 -3.56 13.82
C TYR A 128 -8.09 -3.35 12.62
N ARG A 129 -8.54 -2.11 12.38
CA ARG A 129 -9.45 -1.78 11.27
C ARG A 129 -8.69 -1.56 9.97
N ASN A 130 -9.40 -1.76 8.87
CA ASN A 130 -8.98 -1.36 7.53
C ASN A 130 -9.82 -0.15 7.09
N LEU A 131 -9.19 0.79 6.40
CA LEU A 131 -9.85 1.79 5.58
C LEU A 131 -9.60 1.39 4.12
N ASP A 132 -10.51 0.60 3.57
CA ASP A 132 -10.38 0.04 2.23
C ASP A 132 -11.19 0.84 1.21
N VAL A 133 -10.49 1.59 0.36
CA VAL A 133 -11.09 2.45 -0.67
C VAL A 133 -11.88 1.63 -1.69
N SER A 134 -11.48 0.38 -1.95
CA SER A 134 -12.19 -0.53 -2.85
C SER A 134 -13.60 -0.85 -2.34
N THR A 135 -13.86 -0.72 -1.03
CA THR A 135 -15.22 -0.80 -0.48
C THR A 135 -16.13 0.26 -1.10
N LEU A 136 -15.69 1.52 -1.13
CA LEU A 136 -16.48 2.61 -1.73
C LEU A 136 -16.62 2.42 -3.24
N LYS A 137 -15.57 1.93 -3.92
CA LYS A 137 -15.63 1.61 -5.35
C LYS A 137 -16.69 0.57 -5.66
N GLU A 138 -16.78 -0.51 -4.89
CA GLU A 138 -17.80 -1.55 -5.06
C GLU A 138 -19.21 -1.03 -4.76
N LEU A 139 -19.37 -0.16 -3.75
CA LEU A 139 -20.66 0.49 -3.46
C LEU A 139 -21.06 1.45 -4.58
N ALA A 140 -20.15 2.31 -5.05
CA ALA A 140 -20.38 3.23 -6.15
C ALA A 140 -20.73 2.49 -7.45
N ALA A 141 -20.04 1.38 -7.76
CA ALA A 141 -20.36 0.56 -8.93
C ALA A 141 -21.81 0.04 -8.94
N ARG A 142 -22.44 -0.11 -7.77
CA ARG A 142 -23.83 -0.61 -7.62
C ARG A 142 -24.85 0.52 -7.46
N TRP A 143 -24.48 1.60 -6.78
CA TRP A 143 -25.42 2.63 -6.34
C TRP A 143 -25.26 3.97 -7.05
N ALA A 144 -24.07 4.25 -7.59
CA ALA A 144 -23.77 5.47 -8.35
C ALA A 144 -22.71 5.20 -9.44
N PRO A 145 -23.03 4.41 -10.48
CA PRO A 145 -22.06 4.01 -11.51
C PRO A 145 -21.36 5.19 -12.19
N ASP A 146 -22.06 6.30 -12.42
CA ASP A 146 -21.48 7.52 -13.00
C ASP A 146 -20.37 8.13 -12.12
N VAL A 147 -20.50 8.00 -10.79
CA VAL A 147 -19.45 8.45 -9.85
C VAL A 147 -18.25 7.50 -9.91
N ARG A 148 -18.48 6.19 -10.07
CA ARG A 148 -17.39 5.22 -10.26
C ARG A 148 -16.65 5.45 -11.59
N ASP A 149 -17.38 5.76 -12.66
CA ASP A 149 -16.84 5.94 -14.02
C ASP A 149 -16.09 7.26 -14.23
N SER A 150 -16.37 8.26 -13.41
CA SER A 150 -15.71 9.58 -13.47
C SER A 150 -14.29 9.57 -12.91
N PHE A 151 -13.88 8.56 -12.13
CA PHE A 151 -12.51 8.39 -11.67
C PHE A 151 -11.74 7.39 -12.56
N LYS A 152 -10.57 7.81 -13.06
CA LYS A 152 -9.70 6.97 -13.91
C LYS A 152 -8.34 6.78 -13.24
N LYS A 153 -7.96 5.52 -13.02
CA LYS A 153 -6.63 5.14 -12.54
C LYS A 153 -5.60 5.08 -13.67
N GLY A 154 -4.35 5.45 -13.38
CA GLY A 154 -3.21 5.31 -14.27
C GLY A 154 -2.66 3.89 -14.32
N ASN A 155 -2.78 3.13 -13.22
CA ASN A 155 -2.33 1.72 -13.08
C ASN A 155 -0.85 1.52 -13.46
N THR A 156 0.05 2.21 -12.77
CA THR A 156 1.50 2.13 -13.03
C THR A 156 2.17 0.91 -12.40
N HIS A 157 1.54 0.24 -11.44
CA HIS A 157 2.11 -0.89 -10.69
C HIS A 157 3.46 -0.54 -10.04
N LEU A 158 3.43 0.57 -9.31
CA LEU A 158 4.55 1.12 -8.54
C LEU A 158 3.95 1.60 -7.22
N ALA A 159 4.44 1.04 -6.11
CA ALA A 159 3.76 1.15 -4.82
C ALA A 159 3.43 2.61 -4.41
N LEU A 160 4.33 3.56 -4.62
CA LEU A 160 4.09 4.95 -4.23
C LEU A 160 2.99 5.62 -5.08
N ASP A 161 2.97 5.34 -6.38
CA ASP A 161 1.99 5.93 -7.29
C ASP A 161 0.62 5.32 -7.06
N ASP A 162 0.54 4.01 -6.79
CA ASP A 162 -0.70 3.33 -6.44
C ASP A 162 -1.30 3.85 -5.12
N ILE A 163 -0.47 4.22 -4.14
CA ILE A 163 -0.95 4.92 -2.92
C ILE A 163 -1.51 6.30 -3.24
N ARG A 164 -0.80 7.09 -4.07
CA ARG A 164 -1.27 8.43 -4.47
C ARG A 164 -2.61 8.35 -5.20
N GLU A 165 -2.76 7.35 -6.07
CA GLU A 165 -4.03 7.05 -6.74
C GLU A 165 -5.12 6.64 -5.75
N SER A 166 -4.80 5.83 -4.74
CA SER A 166 -5.74 5.42 -3.69
C SER A 166 -6.26 6.63 -2.87
N ILE A 167 -5.37 7.57 -2.53
CA ILE A 167 -5.73 8.81 -1.84
C ILE A 167 -6.60 9.68 -2.74
N ALA A 168 -6.23 9.84 -4.01
CA ALA A 168 -7.02 10.59 -4.98
C ALA A 168 -8.40 9.98 -5.21
N GLU A 169 -8.50 8.64 -5.26
CA GLU A 169 -9.76 7.91 -5.38
C GLU A 169 -10.66 8.14 -4.15
N LEU A 170 -10.10 8.11 -2.94
CA LEU A 170 -10.89 8.40 -1.74
C LEU A 170 -11.34 9.87 -1.69
N ARG A 171 -10.51 10.82 -2.13
CA ARG A 171 -10.90 12.24 -2.27
C ARG A 171 -12.07 12.39 -3.24
N HIS A 172 -12.02 11.71 -4.37
CA HIS A 172 -13.13 11.67 -5.35
C HIS A 172 -14.43 11.17 -4.73
N TYR A 173 -14.40 10.03 -4.01
CA TYR A 173 -15.60 9.53 -3.33
C TYR A 173 -16.07 10.43 -2.18
N ARG A 174 -15.15 11.09 -1.46
CA ARG A 174 -15.52 12.08 -0.43
C ARG A 174 -16.32 13.24 -1.02
N GLU A 175 -15.97 13.68 -2.23
CA GLU A 175 -16.64 14.80 -2.90
C GLU A 175 -17.96 14.39 -3.57
N HIS A 176 -17.99 13.24 -4.25
CA HIS A 176 -19.08 12.89 -5.17
C HIS A 176 -19.99 11.76 -4.69
N PHE A 177 -19.62 11.02 -3.63
CA PHE A 177 -20.38 9.86 -3.17
C PHE A 177 -20.81 9.94 -1.70
N ILE A 178 -20.04 10.61 -0.85
CA ILE A 178 -20.33 10.75 0.58
C ILE A 178 -21.01 12.09 0.84
N LYS A 179 -22.15 12.07 1.53
CA LYS A 179 -22.80 13.28 2.05
C LYS A 179 -22.27 13.59 3.44
N LEU A 180 -21.44 14.63 3.54
CA LEU A 180 -20.86 15.12 4.80
C LEU A 180 -21.82 16.01 5.60
#